data_AF-C3KR46-F1
#
_entry.id   AF-C3KR46-F1
#
_cell.length_a   1.000
_cell.length_b   1.000
_cell.length_c   1.000
_cell.angle_alpha   90.00
_cell.angle_beta   90.00
_cell.angle_gamma   90.00
#
_symmetry.space_group_name_H-M   'P 1'
#
loop_
_entity.id
_entity.type
_entity.pdbx_description
1 polymer ?
#
loop_
_entity_poly.entity_id
_entity_poly.type
_entity_poly.pdbx_seq_one_letter_code
_entity_poly.pdbx_strand_id
1 'polypeptide(L)'
;MPSPAHRKPIKDAGSSRLTGKPKVANDAESGGGFALPVSTAPMEARSAAELPSDGAWQYEPKWDGFRCLAFKSGEEVDLRAKSGKPLGRFFPEVLSLLRNLDAVQFVVDGELVIEVEGRLSFDALQMRLHPAASRVQKLSQQTPARLVLFDILVDAKGAVLTDKPLAVRRAALEAFASENAIQDKLELSPFTLDRKEAEQWLASWEAGATDGVVAKRRDGRYECGERAMVKVKRLKTADCVVGGFRYESDSDKVGSLLLGLYDMDGTLDHVGFTATISDKERPALTRRLEALREPPGFTGKAPGGPSRWSTERSGEWQPVRPELVVEVRFDHVSSRRFRHGTKLMRWRPDKDPRQCTYEQIEPR
;
A
#
# COMPACT_ATOMS: atom_id res chain seq x y z
N MET A 1 -43.36 -63.21 29.44
CA MET A 1 -43.04 -62.27 30.55
C MET A 1 -41.53 -62.02 30.48
N PRO A 2 -41.00 -60.79 30.27
CA PRO A 2 -41.64 -59.48 30.10
C PRO A 2 -41.52 -58.90 28.66
N SER A 3 -42.29 -57.84 28.41
CA SER A 3 -42.53 -57.14 27.13
C SER A 3 -41.33 -56.37 26.56
N PRO A 4 -41.19 -56.28 25.21
CA PRO A 4 -40.32 -55.30 24.58
C PRO A 4 -41.07 -53.98 24.29
N ALA A 5 -40.45 -52.88 24.73
CA ALA A 5 -40.95 -51.52 24.63
C ALA A 5 -41.01 -50.97 23.20
N HIS A 6 -41.99 -50.09 22.99
CA HIS A 6 -42.39 -49.45 21.75
C HIS A 6 -41.29 -48.64 21.05
N ARG A 7 -41.07 -48.92 19.76
CA ARG A 7 -40.49 -47.98 18.78
C ARG A 7 -41.60 -47.09 18.24
N LYS A 8 -41.48 -45.77 18.40
CA LYS A 8 -42.28 -44.77 17.65
C LYS A 8 -41.63 -44.49 16.29
N PRO A 9 -42.41 -44.34 15.20
CA PRO A 9 -41.89 -43.99 13.88
C PRO A 9 -41.72 -42.48 13.73
N ILE A 10 -40.61 -42.05 13.14
CA ILE A 10 -40.39 -40.67 12.69
C ILE A 10 -40.89 -40.59 11.24
N LYS A 11 -41.78 -39.64 10.96
CA LYS A 11 -42.39 -39.38 9.66
C LYS A 11 -41.40 -38.71 8.72
N ASP A 12 -41.36 -39.20 7.48
CA ASP A 12 -40.86 -38.50 6.30
C ASP A 12 -41.70 -37.25 5.99
N ALA A 13 -41.03 -36.17 5.59
CA ALA A 13 -41.58 -35.14 4.71
C ALA A 13 -40.44 -34.44 3.96
N GLY A 14 -40.55 -34.44 2.62
CA GLY A 14 -39.49 -34.12 1.68
C GLY A 14 -38.94 -32.69 1.72
N SER A 15 -37.66 -32.59 1.37
CA SER A 15 -36.96 -31.34 1.13
C SER A 15 -37.12 -30.92 -0.34
N SER A 16 -38.19 -30.19 -0.63
CA SER A 16 -38.22 -29.27 -1.76
C SER A 16 -37.52 -27.99 -1.33
N ARG A 17 -36.34 -27.67 -1.89
CA ARG A 17 -35.74 -26.34 -1.76
C ARG A 17 -35.67 -25.65 -3.11
N LEU A 18 -36.62 -24.73 -3.21
CA LEU A 18 -36.77 -23.64 -4.15
C LEU A 18 -35.43 -22.93 -4.44
N THR A 19 -35.22 -22.72 -5.73
CA THR A 19 -34.31 -21.73 -6.32
C THR A 19 -34.62 -20.33 -5.79
N GLY A 20 -33.76 -19.79 -4.92
CA GLY A 20 -33.84 -18.42 -4.44
C GLY A 20 -32.61 -17.62 -4.87
N LYS A 21 -32.77 -16.71 -5.83
CA LYS A 21 -31.80 -15.65 -6.12
C LYS A 21 -31.59 -14.80 -4.86
N PRO A 22 -30.37 -14.36 -4.52
CA PRO A 22 -30.18 -13.40 -3.45
C PRO A 22 -30.76 -12.04 -3.88
N LYS A 23 -31.85 -11.62 -3.25
CA LYS A 23 -32.26 -10.21 -3.15
C LYS A 23 -31.23 -9.50 -2.28
N VAL A 24 -30.37 -8.69 -2.86
CA VAL A 24 -29.61 -7.71 -2.08
C VAL A 24 -30.59 -6.60 -1.74
N ALA A 25 -30.81 -6.44 -0.44
CA ALA A 25 -31.73 -5.49 0.15
C ALA A 25 -31.25 -4.04 -0.11
N ASN A 26 -32.19 -3.22 -0.56
CA ASN A 26 -32.11 -1.77 -0.47
C ASN A 26 -32.15 -1.34 1.01
N ASP A 27 -31.60 -0.14 1.23
CA ASP A 27 -31.67 0.70 2.43
C ASP A 27 -30.43 0.68 3.34
N ALA A 28 -29.44 1.48 2.95
CA ALA A 28 -28.60 2.24 3.88
C ALA A 28 -28.04 3.50 3.17
N GLU A 29 -28.58 4.67 3.57
CA GLU A 29 -28.08 6.04 3.35
C GLU A 29 -27.92 6.53 1.91
N SER A 30 -29.04 7.01 1.34
CA SER A 30 -29.06 7.96 0.22
C SER A 30 -28.47 9.31 0.65
N GLY A 31 -27.15 9.46 0.53
CA GLY A 31 -26.45 10.74 0.68
C GLY A 31 -25.90 11.22 -0.67
N GLY A 32 -26.51 12.26 -1.24
CA GLY A 32 -26.07 12.95 -2.47
C GLY A 32 -26.65 12.33 -3.75
N GLY A 33 -26.96 13.16 -4.75
CA GLY A 33 -27.54 12.76 -6.05
C GLY A 33 -26.62 11.94 -6.97
N PHE A 34 -25.60 11.28 -6.41
CA PHE A 34 -24.58 10.55 -7.16
C PHE A 34 -25.14 9.26 -7.76
N ALA A 35 -24.67 8.93 -8.96
CA ALA A 35 -25.06 7.72 -9.69
C ALA A 35 -24.58 6.40 -9.03
N LEU A 36 -23.62 6.48 -8.10
CA LEU A 36 -23.22 5.38 -7.22
C LEU A 36 -23.20 5.86 -5.76
N PRO A 37 -23.51 4.99 -4.79
CA PRO A 37 -23.38 5.33 -3.38
C PRO A 37 -21.95 5.74 -3.03
N VAL A 38 -21.78 6.77 -2.19
CA VAL A 38 -20.47 7.17 -1.65
C VAL A 38 -19.83 6.08 -0.77
N SER A 39 -20.60 5.06 -0.39
CA SER A 39 -20.14 3.85 0.29
C SER A 39 -19.53 2.81 -0.66
N THR A 40 -19.52 3.05 -1.98
CA THR A 40 -18.90 2.17 -2.97
C THR A 40 -17.44 1.92 -2.60
N ALA A 41 -17.12 0.66 -2.32
CA ALA A 41 -15.76 0.26 -1.96
C ALA A 41 -14.90 0.11 -3.22
N PRO A 42 -13.65 0.60 -3.23
CA PRO A 42 -12.78 0.41 -4.37
C PRO A 42 -12.38 -1.06 -4.52
N MET A 43 -12.19 -1.48 -5.77
CA MET A 43 -11.57 -2.77 -6.10
C MET A 43 -10.11 -2.78 -5.61
N GLU A 44 -9.69 -3.89 -5.01
CA GLU A 44 -8.37 -4.03 -4.39
C GLU A 44 -7.44 -4.98 -5.17
N ALA A 45 -6.15 -4.92 -4.84
CA ALA A 45 -5.12 -5.79 -5.40
C ALA A 45 -4.53 -6.76 -4.36
N ARG A 46 -4.49 -8.05 -4.72
CA ARG A 46 -3.72 -9.08 -4.01
C ARG A 46 -2.23 -8.96 -4.36
N SER A 47 -1.36 -9.21 -3.39
CA SER A 47 0.09 -9.22 -3.64
C SER A 47 0.52 -10.50 -4.38
N ALA A 48 1.40 -10.37 -5.36
CA ALA A 48 2.08 -11.49 -6.01
C ALA A 48 3.59 -11.21 -6.10
N ALA A 49 4.38 -12.28 -6.28
CA ALA A 49 5.82 -12.19 -6.47
C ALA A 49 6.21 -11.77 -7.89
N GLU A 50 5.41 -12.17 -8.87
CA GLU A 50 5.66 -11.96 -10.29
C GLU A 50 4.40 -11.49 -11.01
N LEU A 51 4.60 -10.82 -12.15
CA LEU A 51 3.50 -10.41 -13.01
C LEU A 51 2.86 -11.65 -13.64
N PRO A 52 1.52 -11.70 -13.74
CA PRO A 52 0.87 -12.80 -14.43
C PRO A 52 1.26 -12.82 -15.91
N SER A 53 1.57 -14.01 -16.47
CA SER A 53 1.84 -14.24 -17.91
C SER A 53 0.57 -14.52 -18.70
N ASP A 54 -0.35 -15.28 -18.12
CA ASP A 54 -1.39 -15.94 -18.90
C ASP A 54 -2.70 -15.15 -18.87
N GLY A 55 -3.21 -14.80 -20.04
CA GLY A 55 -4.49 -14.13 -20.23
C GLY A 55 -4.37 -12.66 -20.65
N ALA A 56 -5.53 -12.01 -20.77
CA ALA A 56 -5.62 -10.62 -21.22
C ALA A 56 -5.41 -9.65 -20.06
N TRP A 57 -4.15 -9.34 -19.74
CA TRP A 57 -3.78 -8.39 -18.70
C TRP A 57 -3.45 -7.01 -19.26
N GLN A 58 -3.75 -5.99 -18.46
CA GLN A 58 -3.28 -4.62 -18.61
C GLN A 58 -2.41 -4.32 -17.40
N TYR A 59 -1.23 -3.75 -17.64
CA TYR A 59 -0.26 -3.43 -16.60
C TYR A 59 -0.16 -1.91 -16.46
N GLU A 60 -0.21 -1.43 -15.22
CA GLU A 60 -0.14 -0.02 -14.89
C GLU A 60 0.90 0.22 -13.78
N PRO A 61 1.54 1.41 -13.75
CA PRO A 61 2.40 1.78 -12.64
C PRO A 61 1.64 1.75 -11.31
N LYS A 62 2.28 1.26 -10.25
CA LYS A 62 1.74 1.31 -8.89
C LYS A 62 2.09 2.65 -8.26
N TRP A 63 1.20 3.61 -8.43
CA TRP A 63 1.28 4.92 -7.77
C TRP A 63 1.35 4.78 -6.24
N ASP A 64 2.19 5.60 -5.62
CA ASP A 64 2.38 5.63 -4.16
C ASP A 64 1.73 6.88 -3.59
N GLY A 65 0.46 6.75 -3.20
CA GLY A 65 -0.34 7.88 -2.75
C GLY A 65 -1.52 7.51 -1.85
N PHE A 66 -2.58 8.31 -1.89
CA PHE A 66 -3.86 7.97 -1.29
C PHE A 66 -4.89 7.63 -2.36
N ARG A 67 -5.31 6.37 -2.39
CA ARG A 67 -6.45 5.90 -3.19
C ARG A 67 -7.67 6.79 -2.98
N CYS A 68 -8.27 7.25 -4.07
CA CYS A 68 -9.37 8.20 -4.10
C CYS A 68 -10.43 7.78 -5.12
N LEU A 69 -11.63 7.46 -4.64
CA LEU A 69 -12.84 7.46 -5.46
C LEU A 69 -13.43 8.87 -5.44
N ALA A 70 -13.54 9.49 -6.61
CA ALA A 70 -14.09 10.82 -6.75
C ALA A 70 -15.46 10.76 -7.42
N PHE A 71 -16.46 11.34 -6.76
CA PHE A 71 -17.85 11.37 -7.19
C PHE A 71 -18.21 12.81 -7.57
N LYS A 72 -18.91 12.99 -8.68
CA LYS A 72 -19.50 14.27 -9.07
C LYS A 72 -20.96 14.10 -9.49
N SER A 73 -21.81 15.03 -9.05
CA SER A 73 -23.21 15.20 -9.49
C SER A 73 -23.59 16.68 -9.42
N GLY A 74 -23.73 17.33 -10.57
CA GLY A 74 -23.84 18.78 -10.67
C GLY A 74 -22.64 19.47 -10.02
N GLU A 75 -22.92 20.34 -9.05
CA GLU A 75 -21.92 21.08 -8.26
C GLU A 75 -21.37 20.28 -7.06
N GLU A 76 -22.01 19.16 -6.72
CA GLU A 76 -21.60 18.32 -5.60
C GLU A 76 -20.42 17.44 -6.01
N VAL A 77 -19.36 17.48 -5.20
CA VAL A 77 -18.16 16.64 -5.37
C VAL A 77 -17.82 16.01 -4.02
N ASP A 78 -17.60 14.70 -4.02
CA ASP A 78 -17.15 13.94 -2.85
C ASP A 78 -15.89 13.13 -3.21
N LEU A 79 -14.92 13.10 -2.28
CA LEU A 79 -13.70 12.31 -2.40
C LEU A 79 -13.68 11.28 -1.27
N ARG A 80 -13.56 10.00 -1.62
CA ARG A 80 -13.54 8.88 -0.66
C ARG A 80 -12.21 8.15 -0.70
N ALA A 81 -11.62 7.97 0.48
CA ALA A 81 -10.44 7.12 0.64
C ALA A 81 -10.79 5.65 0.42
N LYS A 82 -9.77 4.79 0.28
CA LYS A 82 -9.92 3.34 0.37
C LYS A 82 -10.77 2.85 1.56
N SER A 83 -10.67 3.54 2.70
CA SER A 83 -11.43 3.20 3.92
C SER A 83 -12.89 3.69 3.93
N GLY A 84 -13.36 4.35 2.86
CA GLY A 84 -14.66 5.02 2.80
C GLY A 84 -14.71 6.38 3.50
N LYS A 85 -13.64 6.77 4.21
CA LYS A 85 -13.56 8.07 4.89
C LYS A 85 -13.50 9.23 3.88
N PRO A 86 -14.16 10.35 4.17
CA PRO A 86 -14.10 11.52 3.30
C PRO A 86 -12.69 12.14 3.31
N LEU A 87 -12.19 12.45 2.12
CA LEU A 87 -10.89 13.10 1.88
C LEU A 87 -11.02 14.58 1.53
N GLY A 88 -12.22 15.04 1.13
CA GLY A 88 -12.43 16.37 0.56
C GLY A 88 -11.81 17.53 1.34
N ARG A 89 -11.98 17.54 2.67
CA ARG A 89 -11.44 18.60 3.54
C ARG A 89 -9.91 18.74 3.51
N PHE A 90 -9.19 17.68 3.13
CA PHE A 90 -7.72 17.63 3.10
C PHE A 90 -7.13 18.01 1.73
N PHE A 91 -7.98 17.98 0.70
CA PHE A 91 -7.62 18.24 -0.69
C PHE A 91 -8.60 19.24 -1.35
N PRO A 92 -8.74 20.46 -0.77
CA PRO A 92 -9.67 21.46 -1.29
C PRO A 92 -9.38 21.87 -2.73
N GLU A 93 -8.11 21.80 -3.16
CA GLU A 93 -7.70 22.08 -4.53
C GLU A 93 -8.25 21.04 -5.53
N VAL A 94 -8.35 19.76 -5.13
CA VAL A 94 -8.88 18.70 -5.98
C VAL A 94 -10.40 18.76 -6.03
N LEU A 95 -11.06 19.05 -4.90
CA LEU A 95 -12.50 19.31 -4.89
C LEU A 95 -12.88 20.44 -5.85
N SER A 96 -12.13 21.55 -5.78
CA SER A 96 -12.37 22.72 -6.62
C SER A 96 -12.12 22.41 -8.10
N LEU A 97 -11.04 21.69 -8.40
CA LEU A 97 -10.73 21.22 -9.75
C LEU A 97 -11.87 20.40 -10.34
N LEU A 98 -12.32 19.35 -9.65
CA LEU A 98 -13.36 18.46 -10.14
C LEU A 98 -14.72 19.15 -10.28
N ARG A 99 -15.05 20.07 -9.36
CA ARG A 99 -16.28 20.86 -9.43
C ARG A 99 -16.33 21.70 -10.70
N ASN A 100 -15.20 22.30 -11.08
CA ASN A 100 -15.10 23.19 -12.23
C ASN A 100 -14.98 22.48 -13.59
N LEU A 101 -14.98 21.14 -13.64
CA LEU A 101 -15.03 20.40 -14.90
C LEU A 101 -16.40 20.57 -15.59
N ASP A 102 -16.42 20.62 -16.92
CA ASP A 102 -17.66 20.72 -17.70
C ASP A 102 -18.54 19.47 -17.56
N ALA A 103 -17.94 18.31 -17.28
CA ALA A 103 -18.69 17.10 -16.97
C ALA A 103 -19.55 17.30 -15.72
N VAL A 104 -20.86 17.14 -15.86
CA VAL A 104 -21.85 17.36 -14.79
C VAL A 104 -21.97 16.16 -13.85
N GLN A 105 -21.53 14.98 -14.24
CA GLN A 105 -21.56 13.79 -13.40
C GLN A 105 -20.44 12.84 -13.79
N PHE A 106 -19.88 12.12 -12.83
CA PHE A 106 -18.97 10.99 -13.07
C PHE A 106 -18.64 10.31 -11.74
N VAL A 107 -18.09 9.10 -11.83
CA VAL A 107 -17.40 8.46 -10.72
C VAL A 107 -16.10 7.88 -11.26
N VAL A 108 -14.97 8.41 -10.80
CA VAL A 108 -13.63 8.01 -11.24
C VAL A 108 -12.82 7.44 -10.09
N ASP A 109 -11.92 6.52 -10.42
CA ASP A 109 -11.03 5.87 -9.46
C ASP A 109 -9.58 6.22 -9.79
N GLY A 110 -8.87 6.72 -8.79
CA GLY A 110 -7.53 7.28 -8.96
C GLY A 110 -6.69 7.27 -7.69
N GLU A 111 -5.48 7.79 -7.80
CA GLU A 111 -4.54 7.98 -6.69
C GLU A 111 -4.25 9.47 -6.53
N LEU A 112 -4.42 9.99 -5.30
CA LEU A 112 -3.94 11.32 -4.95
C LEU A 112 -2.43 11.24 -4.69
N VAL A 113 -1.67 12.06 -5.41
CA VAL A 113 -0.22 12.14 -5.31
C VAL A 113 0.23 13.59 -5.09
N ILE A 114 1.33 13.80 -4.37
CA ILE A 114 1.98 15.11 -4.24
C ILE A 114 3.40 14.96 -4.74
N GLU A 115 3.85 15.93 -5.52
CA GLU A 115 5.23 16.04 -5.95
C GLU A 115 5.97 17.11 -5.13
N VAL A 116 7.18 16.81 -4.71
CA VAL A 116 8.12 17.74 -4.07
C VAL A 116 9.44 17.58 -4.78
N GLU A 117 9.98 18.67 -5.34
CA GLU A 117 11.27 18.69 -6.04
C GLU A 117 11.39 17.61 -7.14
N GLY A 118 10.34 17.45 -7.97
CA GLY A 118 10.35 16.47 -9.07
C GLY A 118 10.03 15.03 -8.64
N ARG A 119 9.72 14.78 -7.36
CA ARG A 119 9.55 13.42 -6.81
C ARG A 119 8.24 13.25 -6.07
N LEU A 120 7.57 12.11 -6.28
CA LEU A 120 6.38 11.76 -5.51
C LEU A 120 6.73 11.62 -4.02
N SER A 121 5.98 12.32 -3.16
CA SER A 121 6.22 12.40 -1.73
C SER A 121 5.01 11.93 -0.94
N PHE A 122 5.09 10.69 -0.47
CA PHE A 122 4.09 10.15 0.46
C PHE A 122 4.09 10.89 1.80
N ASP A 123 5.26 11.32 2.29
CA ASP A 123 5.36 12.10 3.52
C ASP A 123 4.61 13.45 3.38
N ALA A 124 4.64 14.09 2.20
CA ALA A 124 3.85 15.29 1.93
C ALA A 124 2.34 15.02 1.96
N LEU A 125 1.88 13.87 1.45
CA LEU A 125 0.48 13.44 1.59
C LEU A 125 0.10 13.23 3.05
N GLN A 126 0.97 12.62 3.86
CA GLN A 126 0.71 12.44 5.30
C GLN A 126 0.55 13.79 6.02
N MET A 127 1.37 14.79 5.66
CA MET A 127 1.25 16.14 6.20
C MET A 127 -0.10 16.81 5.88
N ARG A 128 -0.84 16.35 4.86
CA ARG A 128 -2.20 16.85 4.56
C ARG A 128 -3.25 16.40 5.54
N LEU A 129 -3.06 15.28 6.25
CA LEU A 129 -4.01 14.76 7.23
C LEU A 129 -3.93 15.54 8.56
N HIS A 130 -3.93 16.87 8.48
CA HIS A 130 -3.77 17.77 9.61
C HIS A 130 -5.14 18.26 10.12
N PRO A 131 -5.37 18.34 11.46
CA PRO A 131 -6.64 18.81 12.00
C PRO A 131 -6.99 20.26 11.65
N ALA A 132 -5.99 21.15 11.63
CA ALA A 132 -6.20 22.58 11.35
C ALA A 132 -6.38 22.86 9.85
N ALA A 133 -7.55 23.37 9.48
CA ALA A 133 -7.91 23.72 8.09
C ALA A 133 -6.98 24.76 7.47
N SER A 134 -6.52 25.75 8.24
CA SER A 134 -5.57 26.78 7.76
C SER A 134 -4.24 26.17 7.32
N ARG A 135 -3.76 25.12 8.01
CA ARG A 135 -2.54 24.40 7.63
C ARG A 135 -2.75 23.61 6.35
N VAL A 136 -3.89 22.94 6.21
CA VAL A 136 -4.26 22.23 4.97
C VAL A 136 -4.33 23.20 3.79
N GLN A 137 -5.01 24.34 3.96
CA GLN A 137 -5.13 25.37 2.93
C GLN A 137 -3.76 25.90 2.49
N LYS A 138 -2.85 26.17 3.44
CA LYS A 138 -1.48 26.57 3.13
C LYS A 138 -0.74 25.49 2.32
N LEU A 139 -0.81 24.24 2.77
CA LEU A 139 -0.16 23.12 2.06
C LEU A 139 -0.77 22.84 0.68
N SER A 140 -2.08 23.09 0.49
CA SER A 140 -2.74 22.99 -0.83
C SER A 140 -2.23 23.96 -1.87
N GLN A 141 -1.70 25.09 -1.43
CA GLN A 141 -1.12 26.09 -2.31
C GLN A 141 0.38 25.84 -2.54
N GLN A 142 1.09 25.37 -1.51
CA GLN A 142 2.53 25.16 -1.57
C GLN A 142 2.92 23.89 -2.33
N THR A 143 2.21 22.79 -2.10
CA THR A 143 2.49 21.48 -2.70
C THR A 143 1.16 20.85 -3.11
N PRO A 144 0.51 21.33 -4.18
CA PRO A 144 -0.82 20.90 -4.59
C PRO A 144 -0.84 19.40 -4.91
N ALA A 145 -1.92 18.72 -4.54
CA ALA A 145 -2.11 17.33 -4.93
C ALA A 145 -2.58 17.22 -6.39
N ARG A 146 -2.18 16.14 -7.04
CA ARG A 146 -2.70 15.69 -8.34
C ARG A 146 -3.52 14.43 -8.15
N LEU A 147 -4.50 14.21 -9.00
CA LEU A 147 -5.30 12.99 -9.04
C LEU A 147 -4.97 12.20 -10.31
N VAL A 148 -4.27 11.07 -10.14
CA VAL A 148 -3.93 10.16 -11.24
C VAL A 148 -5.02 9.12 -11.41
N LEU A 149 -5.77 9.20 -12.49
CA LEU A 149 -6.91 8.34 -12.80
C LEU A 149 -6.49 7.06 -13.50
N PHE A 150 -7.10 5.94 -13.12
CA PHE A 150 -6.86 4.65 -13.76
C PHE A 150 -8.11 3.79 -13.98
N ASP A 151 -9.28 4.24 -13.52
CA ASP A 151 -10.57 3.61 -13.85
C ASP A 151 -11.71 4.64 -13.82
N ILE A 152 -12.83 4.30 -14.46
CA ILE A 152 -14.07 5.09 -14.45
C ILE A 152 -15.26 4.15 -14.23
N LEU A 153 -16.07 4.46 -13.22
CA LEU A 153 -17.22 3.64 -12.80
C LEU A 153 -18.54 4.21 -13.30
N VAL A 154 -18.60 5.53 -13.50
CA VAL A 154 -19.72 6.22 -14.15
C VAL A 154 -19.13 7.26 -15.10
N ASP A 155 -19.56 7.24 -16.35
CA ASP A 155 -19.10 8.19 -17.36
C ASP A 155 -19.81 9.56 -17.26
N ALA A 156 -19.35 10.53 -18.07
CA ALA A 156 -19.92 11.87 -18.13
C ALA A 156 -21.41 11.90 -18.55
N LYS A 157 -21.90 10.83 -19.17
CA LYS A 157 -23.28 10.67 -19.63
C LYS A 157 -24.16 9.98 -18.57
N GLY A 158 -23.58 9.56 -17.45
CA GLY A 158 -24.29 8.91 -16.34
C GLY A 158 -24.45 7.41 -16.50
N ALA A 159 -23.80 6.79 -17.48
CA ALA A 159 -23.84 5.34 -17.63
C ALA A 159 -22.98 4.68 -16.55
N VAL A 160 -23.56 3.75 -15.80
CA VAL A 160 -22.82 2.92 -14.83
C VAL A 160 -22.04 1.83 -15.58
N LEU A 161 -20.72 1.82 -15.40
CA LEU A 161 -19.77 1.00 -16.14
C LEU A 161 -19.17 -0.14 -15.31
N THR A 162 -19.55 -0.31 -14.04
CA THR A 162 -18.97 -1.33 -13.13
C THR A 162 -19.05 -2.75 -13.69
N ASP A 163 -20.15 -3.10 -14.37
CA ASP A 163 -20.33 -4.42 -15.00
C ASP A 163 -19.63 -4.57 -16.35
N LYS A 164 -19.04 -3.49 -16.90
CA LYS A 164 -18.36 -3.52 -18.19
C LYS A 164 -16.91 -3.99 -18.04
N PRO A 165 -16.35 -4.67 -19.06
CA PRO A 165 -14.93 -5.02 -19.07
C PRO A 165 -14.02 -3.80 -18.92
N LEU A 166 -12.84 -3.98 -18.30
CA LEU A 166 -11.85 -2.91 -18.13
C LEU A 166 -11.49 -2.23 -19.45
N ALA A 167 -11.42 -2.95 -20.57
CA ALA A 167 -11.14 -2.32 -21.86
C ALA A 167 -12.18 -1.25 -22.25
N VAL A 168 -13.46 -1.47 -21.93
CA VAL A 168 -14.54 -0.50 -22.16
C VAL A 168 -14.43 0.68 -21.19
N ARG A 169 -14.18 0.39 -19.91
CA ARG A 169 -14.00 1.44 -18.89
C ARG A 169 -12.79 2.31 -19.20
N ARG A 170 -11.67 1.71 -19.62
CA ARG A 170 -10.45 2.44 -19.98
C ARG A 170 -10.68 3.38 -21.17
N ALA A 171 -11.38 2.93 -22.21
CA ALA A 171 -11.74 3.79 -23.34
C ALA A 171 -12.65 4.95 -22.91
N ALA A 172 -13.62 4.70 -22.02
CA ALA A 172 -14.47 5.75 -21.45
C ALA A 172 -13.67 6.75 -20.60
N LEU A 173 -12.66 6.28 -19.85
CA LEU A 173 -11.78 7.12 -19.05
C LEU A 173 -10.90 8.01 -19.94
N GLU A 174 -10.39 7.47 -21.06
CA GLU A 174 -9.62 8.23 -22.04
C GLU A 174 -10.47 9.27 -22.77
N ALA A 175 -11.71 8.93 -23.14
CA ALA A 175 -12.67 9.90 -23.68
C ALA A 175 -12.95 11.02 -22.67
N PHE A 176 -13.27 10.66 -21.42
CA PHE A 176 -13.47 11.60 -20.32
C PHE A 176 -12.27 12.55 -20.16
N ALA A 177 -11.05 12.00 -20.20
CA ALA A 177 -9.83 12.79 -20.13
C ALA A 177 -9.68 13.78 -21.28
N SER A 178 -9.95 13.33 -22.52
CA SER A 178 -9.86 14.18 -23.70
C SER A 178 -10.86 15.34 -23.68
N GLU A 179 -12.08 15.08 -23.21
CA GLU A 179 -13.17 16.06 -23.16
C GLU A 179 -12.98 17.10 -22.05
N ASN A 180 -12.32 16.73 -20.95
CA ASN A 180 -12.12 17.61 -19.80
C ASN A 180 -10.75 18.31 -19.80
N ALA A 181 -10.01 18.25 -20.93
CA ALA A 181 -8.71 18.86 -21.14
C ALA A 181 -7.82 18.79 -19.88
N ILE A 182 -7.56 17.56 -19.43
CA ILE A 182 -6.82 17.24 -18.21
C ILE A 182 -5.58 18.16 -18.07
N GLN A 183 -5.67 19.13 -17.16
CA GLN A 183 -4.58 20.03 -16.74
C GLN A 183 -3.60 19.27 -15.84
N ASP A 184 -2.41 19.81 -15.55
CA ASP A 184 -1.34 19.23 -14.70
C ASP A 184 -1.76 18.64 -13.31
N LYS A 185 -3.03 18.77 -12.90
CA LYS A 185 -3.57 18.33 -11.61
C LYS A 185 -4.53 17.14 -11.69
N LEU A 186 -5.03 16.81 -12.87
CA LEU A 186 -5.70 15.55 -13.16
C LEU A 186 -4.76 14.83 -14.12
N GLU A 187 -4.56 13.52 -14.05
CA GLU A 187 -3.64 12.84 -14.99
C GLU A 187 -4.19 11.45 -15.30
N LEU A 188 -3.96 10.96 -16.51
CA LEU A 188 -4.22 9.55 -16.80
C LEU A 188 -3.00 8.71 -16.43
N SER A 189 -3.20 7.66 -15.64
CA SER A 189 -2.19 6.63 -15.48
C SER A 189 -1.89 6.02 -16.86
N PRO A 190 -0.61 5.87 -17.26
CA PRO A 190 -0.27 5.10 -18.43
C PRO A 190 -0.55 3.62 -18.15
N PHE A 191 -0.66 2.85 -19.22
CA PHE A 191 -0.73 1.40 -19.16
C PHE A 191 0.01 0.78 -20.34
N THR A 192 0.42 -0.47 -20.18
CA THR A 192 0.92 -1.29 -21.28
C THR A 192 0.20 -2.64 -21.30
N LEU A 193 0.14 -3.23 -22.50
CA LEU A 193 -0.29 -4.60 -22.71
C LEU A 193 0.91 -5.55 -22.86
N ASP A 194 2.12 -5.00 -22.98
CA ASP A 194 3.35 -5.77 -23.04
C ASP A 194 3.87 -6.04 -21.62
N ARG A 195 3.88 -7.32 -21.25
CA ARG A 195 4.44 -7.75 -19.97
C ARG A 195 5.92 -7.37 -19.83
N LYS A 196 6.70 -7.40 -20.91
CA LYS A 196 8.14 -7.07 -20.85
C LYS A 196 8.36 -5.61 -20.51
N GLU A 197 7.56 -4.71 -21.07
CA GLU A 197 7.59 -3.30 -20.71
C GLU A 197 7.21 -3.09 -19.23
N ALA A 198 6.20 -3.81 -18.74
CA ALA A 198 5.84 -3.78 -17.32
C ALA A 198 6.95 -4.33 -16.40
N GLU A 199 7.68 -5.36 -16.83
CA GLU A 199 8.86 -5.89 -16.13
C GLU A 199 10.01 -4.86 -16.11
N GLN A 200 10.18 -4.08 -17.18
CA GLN A 200 11.16 -2.98 -17.22
C GLN A 200 10.78 -1.87 -16.21
N TRP A 201 9.50 -1.55 -16.05
CA TRP A 201 9.05 -0.62 -15.01
C TRP A 201 9.40 -1.11 -13.59
N LEU A 202 9.36 -2.42 -13.35
CA LEU A 202 9.80 -3.01 -12.07
C LEU A 202 11.32 -2.95 -11.88
N ALA A 203 12.10 -2.96 -12.98
CA ALA A 203 13.56 -2.96 -12.95
C ALA A 203 14.18 -1.55 -12.91
N SER A 204 13.47 -0.51 -13.37
CA SER A 204 13.97 0.87 -13.37
C SER A 204 14.15 1.43 -11.96
N TRP A 205 15.24 2.18 -11.76
CA TRP A 205 15.63 2.84 -10.51
C TRP A 205 15.54 4.37 -10.56
N GLU A 206 15.00 4.93 -11.65
CA GLU A 206 14.96 6.38 -11.86
C GLU A 206 14.15 7.10 -10.77
N ALA A 207 14.60 8.30 -10.40
CA ALA A 207 13.85 9.20 -9.54
C ALA A 207 12.47 9.48 -10.16
N GLY A 208 11.39 9.16 -9.43
CA GLY A 208 10.01 9.22 -9.93
C GLY A 208 9.43 7.87 -10.37
N ALA A 209 10.24 6.80 -10.42
CA ALA A 209 9.77 5.45 -10.69
C ALA A 209 8.76 4.98 -9.62
N THR A 210 7.66 4.39 -10.09
CA THR A 210 6.56 3.93 -9.23
C THR A 210 6.94 2.73 -8.35
N ASP A 211 6.20 2.48 -7.27
CA ASP A 211 6.54 1.46 -6.25
C ASP A 211 6.31 0.01 -6.72
N GLY A 212 5.93 -0.18 -7.98
CA GLY A 212 5.64 -1.48 -8.56
C GLY A 212 4.73 -1.39 -9.77
N VAL A 213 4.07 -2.50 -10.07
CA VAL A 213 3.09 -2.60 -11.16
C VAL A 213 1.80 -3.23 -10.63
N VAL A 214 0.66 -2.74 -11.10
CA VAL A 214 -0.66 -3.34 -10.90
C VAL A 214 -1.10 -3.97 -12.23
N ALA A 215 -1.37 -5.27 -12.21
CA ALA A 215 -1.96 -6.00 -13.32
C ALA A 215 -3.47 -6.15 -13.11
N LYS A 216 -4.25 -5.78 -14.13
CA LYS A 216 -5.71 -5.85 -14.14
C LYS A 216 -6.20 -6.71 -15.31
N ARG A 217 -7.25 -7.51 -15.09
CA ARG A 217 -7.89 -8.30 -16.16
C ARG A 217 -8.65 -7.37 -17.10
N ARG A 218 -8.31 -7.38 -18.39
CA ARG A 218 -8.92 -6.53 -19.42
C ARG A 218 -10.38 -6.87 -19.70
N ASP A 219 -10.69 -8.15 -19.61
CA ASP A 219 -12.03 -8.74 -19.76
C ASP A 219 -12.85 -8.68 -18.46
N GLY A 220 -12.25 -8.26 -17.35
CA GLY A 220 -12.88 -8.24 -16.04
C GLY A 220 -13.75 -7.01 -15.79
N ARG A 221 -14.87 -7.21 -15.10
CA ARG A 221 -15.69 -6.15 -14.50
C ARG A 221 -14.94 -5.47 -13.34
N TYR A 222 -15.47 -4.36 -12.86
CA TYR A 222 -14.99 -3.73 -11.63
C TYR A 222 -15.62 -4.44 -10.42
N GLU A 223 -14.80 -5.04 -9.55
CA GLU A 223 -15.29 -5.82 -8.41
C GLU A 223 -15.14 -5.01 -7.11
N CYS A 224 -16.16 -4.22 -6.79
CA CYS A 224 -16.17 -3.34 -5.62
C CYS A 224 -15.86 -4.10 -4.33
N GLY A 225 -14.85 -3.66 -3.57
CA GLY A 225 -14.45 -4.28 -2.30
C GLY A 225 -13.67 -5.59 -2.43
N GLU A 226 -13.55 -6.16 -3.62
CA GLU A 226 -12.90 -7.45 -3.85
C GLU A 226 -11.42 -7.31 -4.24
N ARG A 227 -10.61 -8.30 -3.86
CA ARG A 227 -9.17 -8.36 -4.18
C ARG A 227 -8.89 -9.04 -5.53
N ALA A 228 -9.43 -8.45 -6.59
CA ALA A 228 -9.41 -9.04 -7.92
C ALA A 228 -8.20 -8.63 -8.79
N MET A 229 -7.59 -7.47 -8.54
CA MET A 229 -6.34 -7.05 -9.21
C MET A 229 -5.11 -7.74 -8.62
N VAL A 230 -3.99 -7.73 -9.34
CA VAL A 230 -2.69 -8.25 -8.85
C VAL A 230 -1.71 -7.09 -8.74
N LYS A 231 -1.05 -6.94 -7.60
CA LYS A 231 0.07 -5.99 -7.46
C LYS A 231 1.37 -6.73 -7.25
N VAL A 232 2.39 -6.29 -7.96
CA VAL A 232 3.77 -6.74 -7.83
C VAL A 232 4.58 -5.52 -7.44
N LYS A 233 5.14 -5.53 -6.23
CA LYS A 233 6.01 -4.45 -5.77
C LYS A 233 7.42 -4.71 -6.23
N ARG A 234 8.18 -3.63 -6.48
CA ARG A 234 9.63 -3.77 -6.67
C ARG A 234 10.24 -4.35 -5.40
N LEU A 235 11.08 -5.36 -5.54
CA LEU A 235 11.85 -5.90 -4.43
C LEU A 235 13.03 -4.95 -4.18
N LYS A 236 12.92 -4.11 -3.14
CA LYS A 236 14.06 -3.30 -2.66
C LYS A 236 14.74 -4.08 -1.55
N THR A 237 16.03 -4.36 -1.72
CA THR A 237 16.84 -4.97 -0.68
C THR A 237 18.00 -4.06 -0.30
N ALA A 238 18.42 -4.17 0.95
CA ALA A 238 19.62 -3.54 1.46
C ALA A 238 20.38 -4.55 2.30
N ASP A 239 21.70 -4.52 2.19
CA ASP A 239 22.54 -5.21 3.14
C ASP A 239 22.74 -4.30 4.35
N CYS A 240 22.42 -4.82 5.53
CA CYS A 240 22.45 -4.10 6.79
C CYS A 240 23.31 -4.85 7.81
N VAL A 241 23.98 -4.08 8.65
CA VAL A 241 24.73 -4.62 9.79
C VAL A 241 23.78 -4.89 10.94
N VAL A 242 23.96 -5.99 11.64
CA VAL A 242 23.24 -6.28 12.89
C VAL A 242 24.01 -5.62 14.03
N GLY A 243 23.53 -4.44 14.46
CA GLY A 243 24.12 -3.70 15.59
C GLY A 243 23.54 -4.10 16.95
N GLY A 244 22.47 -4.90 16.97
CA GLY A 244 21.88 -5.40 18.20
C GLY A 244 20.64 -6.26 17.97
N PHE A 245 20.01 -6.70 19.05
CA PHE A 245 18.77 -7.49 19.00
C PHE A 245 17.85 -7.23 20.20
N ARG A 246 16.60 -7.69 20.10
CA ARG A 246 15.65 -7.73 21.22
C ARG A 246 15.19 -9.15 21.47
N TYR A 247 15.00 -9.50 22.74
CA TYR A 247 14.34 -10.73 23.13
C TYR A 247 12.83 -10.68 22.85
N GLU A 248 12.20 -11.85 22.77
CA GLU A 248 10.74 -11.96 22.82
C GLU A 248 10.22 -11.58 24.22
N SER A 249 8.97 -11.12 24.34
CA SER A 249 8.45 -10.60 25.61
C SER A 249 8.42 -11.63 26.75
N ASP A 250 8.34 -12.93 26.43
CA ASP A 250 8.20 -14.01 27.41
C ASP A 250 9.22 -15.15 27.15
N SER A 251 10.36 -14.84 26.51
CA SER A 251 11.41 -15.83 26.25
C SER A 251 12.79 -15.18 26.18
N ASP A 252 13.80 -15.95 26.56
CA ASP A 252 15.23 -15.71 26.31
C ASP A 252 15.64 -15.83 24.83
N LYS A 253 14.69 -16.00 23.92
CA LYS A 253 14.95 -16.11 22.49
C LYS A 253 14.90 -14.75 21.80
N VAL A 254 15.72 -14.62 20.75
CA VAL A 254 15.77 -13.43 19.91
C VAL A 254 14.45 -13.26 19.15
N GLY A 255 13.75 -12.16 19.41
CA GLY A 255 12.51 -11.79 18.71
C GLY A 255 12.74 -10.87 17.51
N SER A 256 13.79 -10.03 17.54
CA SER A 256 14.12 -9.17 16.39
C SER A 256 15.59 -8.76 16.35
N LEU A 257 16.11 -8.58 15.13
CA LEU A 257 17.43 -8.01 14.87
C LEU A 257 17.29 -6.52 14.58
N LEU A 258 18.16 -5.71 15.16
CA LEU A 258 18.25 -4.27 14.93
C LEU A 258 19.31 -4.01 13.86
N LEU A 259 18.92 -3.25 12.85
CA LEU A 259 19.64 -3.09 11.60
C LEU A 259 20.29 -1.71 11.54
N GLY A 260 21.52 -1.65 11.05
CA GLY A 260 22.26 -0.42 10.85
C GLY A 260 22.86 -0.28 9.45
N LEU A 261 23.05 0.98 9.06
CA LEU A 261 23.82 1.38 7.88
C LEU A 261 24.86 2.42 8.28
N TYR A 262 26.02 2.35 7.64
CA TYR A 262 27.08 3.33 7.81
C TYR A 262 26.78 4.61 7.02
N ASP A 263 27.01 5.75 7.68
CA ASP A 263 27.07 7.05 7.02
C ASP A 263 28.46 7.33 6.43
N MET A 264 28.60 8.51 5.83
CA MET A 264 29.85 8.98 5.21
C MET A 264 30.97 9.19 6.24
N ASP A 265 30.63 9.43 7.50
CA ASP A 265 31.57 9.66 8.60
C ASP A 265 31.99 8.33 9.27
N GLY A 266 31.48 7.19 8.79
CA GLY A 266 31.77 5.87 9.33
C GLY A 266 31.00 5.54 10.61
N THR A 267 29.95 6.30 10.94
CA THR A 267 29.08 6.00 12.07
C THR A 267 27.96 5.04 11.67
N LEU A 268 27.67 4.07 12.53
CA LEU A 268 26.63 3.06 12.30
C LEU A 268 25.31 3.55 12.90
N ASP A 269 24.41 4.01 12.03
CA ASP A 269 23.08 4.50 12.39
C ASP A 269 22.05 3.37 12.38
N HIS A 270 21.15 3.35 13.37
CA HIS A 270 20.02 2.43 13.40
C HIS A 270 18.91 2.80 12.41
N VAL A 271 18.73 1.96 11.39
CA VAL A 271 17.80 2.19 10.28
C VAL A 271 16.49 1.42 10.40
N GLY A 272 16.39 0.41 11.27
CA GLY A 272 15.16 -0.38 11.41
C GLY A 272 15.39 -1.73 12.07
N PHE A 273 14.44 -2.64 11.92
CA PHE A 273 14.55 -3.99 12.48
C PHE A 273 13.93 -5.04 11.56
N THR A 274 14.31 -6.30 11.75
CA THR A 274 13.62 -7.48 11.19
C THR A 274 13.25 -8.46 12.30
N ALA A 275 12.05 -9.03 12.22
CA ALA A 275 11.54 -10.03 13.16
C ALA A 275 11.21 -11.36 12.47
N THR A 276 11.51 -11.50 11.18
CA THR A 276 11.22 -12.72 10.41
C THR A 276 12.34 -13.74 10.62
N ILE A 277 12.38 -14.35 11.80
CA ILE A 277 13.33 -15.39 12.20
C ILE A 277 12.54 -16.69 12.38
N SER A 278 12.94 -17.77 11.71
CA SER A 278 12.25 -19.05 11.85
C SER A 278 12.43 -19.65 13.25
N ASP A 279 11.40 -20.30 13.79
CA ASP A 279 11.46 -20.93 15.13
C ASP A 279 12.58 -21.98 15.21
N LYS A 280 12.87 -22.65 14.09
CA LYS A 280 13.91 -23.68 13.99
C LYS A 280 15.33 -23.10 14.14
N GLU A 281 15.57 -21.91 13.59
CA GLU A 281 16.89 -21.27 13.62
C GLU A 281 17.10 -20.42 14.87
N ARG A 282 16.00 -19.98 15.52
CA ARG A 282 16.03 -19.04 16.64
C ARG A 282 16.95 -19.47 17.78
N PRO A 283 16.98 -20.72 18.27
CA PRO A 283 17.88 -21.11 19.37
C PRO A 283 19.37 -21.01 19.02
N ALA A 284 19.75 -21.38 17.80
CA ALA A 284 21.14 -21.28 17.35
C ALA A 284 21.54 -19.80 17.15
N LEU A 285 20.62 -19.00 16.61
CA LEU A 285 20.82 -17.57 16.43
C LEU A 285 20.97 -16.84 17.77
N THR A 286 20.14 -17.16 18.76
CA THR A 286 20.24 -16.60 20.12
C THR A 286 21.65 -16.79 20.68
N ARG A 287 22.16 -18.03 20.72
CA ARG A 287 23.50 -18.31 21.23
C ARG A 287 24.60 -17.54 20.49
N ARG A 288 24.48 -17.43 19.16
CA ARG A 288 25.44 -16.68 18.34
C ARG A 288 25.44 -15.19 18.68
N LEU A 289 24.26 -14.57 18.81
CA LEU A 289 24.16 -13.15 19.14
C LEU A 289 24.57 -12.86 20.58
N GLU A 290 24.25 -13.75 21.52
CA GLU A 290 24.67 -13.65 22.91
C GLU A 290 26.19 -13.66 23.06
N ALA A 291 26.89 -14.53 22.31
CA ALA A 291 28.34 -14.59 22.29
C ALA A 291 29.01 -13.32 21.69
N LEU A 292 28.26 -12.56 20.89
CA LEU A 292 28.72 -11.33 20.25
C LEU A 292 28.22 -10.07 20.97
N ARG A 293 27.63 -10.20 22.16
CA ARG A 293 27.12 -9.06 22.94
C ARG A 293 28.26 -8.15 23.35
N GLU A 294 28.27 -6.95 22.81
CA GLU A 294 29.31 -5.96 23.07
C GLU A 294 28.79 -4.54 22.76
N PRO A 295 28.80 -3.61 23.73
CA PRO A 295 28.55 -2.20 23.46
C PRO A 295 29.61 -1.57 22.53
N PRO A 296 29.27 -0.53 21.75
CA PRO A 296 27.99 0.17 21.74
C PRO A 296 26.95 -0.42 20.79
N GLY A 297 27.33 -1.35 19.90
CA GLY A 297 26.48 -1.91 18.85
C GLY A 297 26.18 -0.94 17.70
N PHE A 298 25.72 0.27 18.01
CA PHE A 298 25.54 1.40 17.10
C PHE A 298 26.42 2.57 17.54
N THR A 299 27.12 3.22 16.61
CA THR A 299 28.03 4.34 16.91
C THR A 299 27.46 5.70 16.51
N GLY A 300 26.37 5.73 15.75
CA GLY A 300 25.58 6.93 15.44
C GLY A 300 24.26 6.95 16.21
N LYS A 301 23.15 7.08 15.49
CA LYS A 301 21.79 7.01 16.03
C LYS A 301 21.50 5.63 16.58
N ALA A 302 21.20 5.54 17.87
CA ALA A 302 20.83 4.28 18.53
C ALA A 302 19.31 4.00 18.47
N PRO A 303 18.90 2.72 18.59
CA PRO A 303 17.52 2.34 18.86
C PRO A 303 16.99 2.98 20.16
N GLY A 304 15.75 3.46 20.14
CA GLY A 304 15.11 4.03 21.35
C GLY A 304 15.23 5.55 21.53
N GLY A 305 15.69 6.30 20.51
CA GLY A 305 15.64 7.76 20.53
C GLY A 305 14.22 8.34 20.71
N PRO A 306 14.07 9.60 21.16
CA PRO A 306 12.79 10.17 21.60
C PRO A 306 11.74 10.14 20.49
N SER A 307 10.69 9.36 20.70
CA SER A 307 9.54 9.22 19.78
C SER A 307 8.25 9.35 20.58
N ARG A 308 7.28 10.11 20.07
CA ARG A 308 5.93 10.25 20.66
C ARG A 308 5.14 8.92 20.75
N TRP A 309 5.69 7.84 20.20
CA TRP A 309 5.10 6.49 20.16
C TRP A 309 5.99 5.43 20.82
N SER A 310 7.05 5.81 21.53
CA SER A 310 7.88 4.84 22.28
C SER A 310 7.11 4.32 23.49
N THR A 311 6.75 3.04 23.49
CA THR A 311 6.39 2.32 24.72
C THR A 311 7.66 2.00 25.52
N GLU A 312 7.57 1.80 26.84
CA GLU A 312 8.70 1.44 27.71
C GLU A 312 9.53 0.26 27.17
N ARG A 313 8.87 -0.68 26.47
CA ARG A 313 9.49 -1.86 25.83
C ARG A 313 10.34 -1.56 24.58
N SER A 314 10.27 -0.36 24.03
CA SER A 314 11.05 0.00 22.83
C SER A 314 12.53 0.31 23.13
N GLY A 315 12.89 0.48 24.41
CA GLY A 315 14.23 0.83 24.89
C GLY A 315 15.13 -0.35 25.27
N GLU A 316 14.58 -1.51 25.61
CA GLU A 316 15.40 -2.68 26.00
C GLU A 316 15.87 -3.46 24.77
N TRP A 317 17.16 -3.37 24.48
CA TRP A 317 17.83 -4.14 23.44
C TRP A 317 19.26 -4.48 23.88
N GLN A 318 19.84 -5.50 23.27
CA GLN A 318 21.19 -5.95 23.55
C GLN A 318 22.12 -5.53 22.40
N PRO A 319 23.20 -4.77 22.68
CA PRO A 319 24.17 -4.41 21.66
C PRO A 319 24.99 -5.62 21.23
N VAL A 320 25.29 -5.68 19.95
CA VAL A 320 26.08 -6.75 19.33
C VAL A 320 27.20 -6.11 18.55
N ARG A 321 28.38 -6.71 18.61
CA ARG A 321 29.52 -6.29 17.80
C ARG A 321 29.12 -6.27 16.31
N PRO A 322 29.38 -5.16 15.57
CA PRO A 322 28.88 -4.96 14.20
C PRO A 322 29.67 -5.77 13.15
N GLU A 323 29.73 -7.08 13.30
CA GLU A 323 30.42 -8.02 12.39
C GLU A 323 29.44 -8.78 11.48
N LEU A 324 28.16 -8.81 11.84
CA LEU A 324 27.17 -9.61 11.13
C LEU A 324 26.41 -8.76 10.11
N VAL A 325 26.33 -9.25 8.88
CA VAL A 325 25.58 -8.62 7.80
C VAL A 325 24.41 -9.50 7.37
N VAL A 326 23.26 -8.87 7.15
CA VAL A 326 22.04 -9.50 6.62
C VAL A 326 21.52 -8.70 5.44
N GLU A 327 21.04 -9.40 4.43
CA GLU A 327 20.23 -8.79 3.37
C GLU A 327 18.78 -8.78 3.84
N VAL A 328 18.17 -7.59 3.83
CA VAL A 328 16.76 -7.42 4.17
C VAL A 328 16.00 -6.82 3.02
N ARG A 329 14.77 -7.26 2.83
CA ARG A 329 13.80 -6.61 1.97
C ARG A 329 13.03 -5.56 2.76
N PHE A 330 12.91 -4.38 2.18
CA PHE A 330 12.14 -3.28 2.72
C PHE A 330 11.19 -2.71 1.67
N ASP A 331 10.09 -2.11 2.14
CA ASP A 331 9.09 -1.52 1.24
C ASP A 331 9.41 -0.04 0.95
N HIS A 332 9.69 0.73 2.01
CA HIS A 332 9.83 2.18 1.93
C HIS A 332 10.83 2.72 2.96
N VAL A 333 11.47 3.85 2.63
CA VAL A 333 12.43 4.56 3.47
C VAL A 333 11.92 5.97 3.69
N SER A 334 11.83 6.40 4.95
CA SER A 334 11.47 7.77 5.31
C SER A 334 12.39 8.23 6.44
N SER A 335 12.86 9.48 6.36
CA SER A 335 13.80 10.04 7.34
C SER A 335 15.04 9.16 7.57
N ARG A 336 15.58 8.59 6.48
CA ARG A 336 16.72 7.64 6.50
C ARG A 336 16.50 6.36 7.31
N ARG A 337 15.25 5.93 7.50
CA ARG A 337 14.92 4.67 8.21
C ARG A 337 13.89 3.87 7.43
N PHE A 338 13.96 2.54 7.55
CA PHE A 338 12.93 1.65 7.01
C PHE A 338 11.60 1.90 7.71
N ARG A 339 10.54 2.07 6.92
CA ARG A 339 9.17 2.06 7.44
C ARG A 339 8.62 0.64 7.44
N HIS A 340 7.91 0.29 8.52
CA HIS A 340 7.44 -1.05 8.84
C HIS A 340 8.58 -2.04 9.14
N GLY A 341 8.25 -3.25 9.59
CA GLY A 341 9.24 -4.31 9.77
C GLY A 341 9.81 -4.76 8.43
N THR A 342 11.12 -5.01 8.38
CA THR A 342 11.78 -5.57 7.20
C THR A 342 11.74 -7.10 7.21
N LYS A 343 11.86 -7.71 6.03
CA LYS A 343 11.93 -9.17 5.90
C LYS A 343 13.37 -9.60 5.69
N LEU A 344 13.88 -10.43 6.60
CA LEU A 344 15.17 -11.10 6.44
C LEU A 344 15.13 -11.98 5.18
N MET A 345 16.07 -11.74 4.26
CA MET A 345 16.21 -12.53 3.04
C MET A 345 17.26 -13.61 3.23
N ARG A 346 18.47 -13.21 3.65
CA ARG A 346 19.61 -14.10 3.89
C ARG A 346 20.69 -13.44 4.72
N TRP A 347 21.57 -14.25 5.31
CA TRP A 347 22.84 -13.79 5.86
C TRP A 347 23.85 -13.50 4.75
N ARG A 348 24.72 -12.51 4.94
CA ARG A 348 25.76 -12.09 3.99
C ARG A 348 27.15 -12.19 4.61
N PRO A 349 27.65 -13.40 4.93
CA PRO A 349 28.99 -13.58 5.50
C PRO A 349 30.11 -13.16 4.53
N ASP A 350 29.77 -12.99 3.25
CA ASP A 350 30.62 -12.54 2.16
C ASP A 350 30.85 -11.01 2.16
N LYS A 351 30.07 -10.23 2.92
CA LYS A 351 30.09 -8.77 2.87
C LYS A 351 30.77 -8.17 4.09
N ASP A 352 31.67 -7.21 3.85
CA ASP A 352 32.25 -6.39 4.92
C ASP A 352 31.16 -5.45 5.49
N PRO A 353 30.93 -5.41 6.82
CA PRO A 353 30.00 -4.48 7.45
C PRO A 353 30.14 -3.03 6.96
N ARG A 354 31.36 -2.54 6.71
CA ARG A 354 31.62 -1.16 6.27
C ARG A 354 31.08 -0.85 4.87
N GLN A 355 30.79 -1.87 4.06
CA GLN A 355 30.16 -1.71 2.75
C GLN A 355 28.64 -1.53 2.84
N CYS A 356 28.05 -1.66 4.02
CA CYS A 356 26.63 -1.49 4.25
C CYS A 356 26.31 -0.01 4.49
N THR A 357 26.26 0.79 3.43
CA THR A 357 26.09 2.26 3.50
C THR A 357 24.68 2.71 3.13
N TYR A 358 24.37 3.97 3.45
CA TYR A 358 23.11 4.64 3.08
C TYR A 358 22.85 4.75 1.57
N GLU A 359 23.89 4.69 0.73
CA GLU A 359 23.74 4.73 -0.73
C GLU A 359 22.83 3.63 -1.29
N GLN A 360 22.69 2.52 -0.56
CA GLN A 360 21.82 1.40 -0.92
C GLN A 360 20.32 1.74 -0.83
N ILE A 361 19.97 2.76 -0.03
CA ILE A 361 18.59 3.10 0.29
C ILE A 361 18.21 4.54 -0.08
N GLU A 362 19.17 5.34 -0.53
CA GLU A 362 18.94 6.66 -1.10
C GLU A 362 18.47 6.53 -2.57
N PRO A 363 17.48 7.34 -3.01
CA PRO A 363 17.07 7.34 -4.40
C PRO A 363 18.23 7.85 -5.26
N ARG A 364 18.71 7.01 -6.19
CA ARG A 364 19.70 7.42 -7.21
C ARG A 364 19.08 8.36 -8.23
#